data_AF-A0A077ZVT8-F1
#
_entry.id   AF-A0A077ZVT8-F1
#
_cell.length_a   1.000
_cell.length_b   1.000
_cell.length_c   1.000
_cell.angle_alpha   90.00
_cell.angle_beta   90.00
_cell.angle_gamma   90.00
#
_symmetry.space_group_name_H-M   'P 1'
#
loop_
_entity.id
_entity.type
_entity.pdbx_description
1 polymer ?
#
loop_
_entity_poly.entity_id
_entity_poly.type
_entity_poly.pdbx_seq_one_letter_code
_entity_poly.pdbx_strand_id
1 'polypeptide(L)'
;MDRNGNPFFKTVNNGYGESWQASGGVDPRHMQETPEYKDLGERELALKNSLRTYKHEVLKEMRENGELDTQIYERIKNDMNVAKKSSVIPKDFPGARDEMKYPEPGLNIGNLLYRTSNMGYGTTKPSDQDLPNFTKQFLGGNFHDTGLNTNKTPSRVHMNYDQ
;
A
#
# COMPACT_ATOMS: atom_id res chain seq x y z
N MET A 1 1.92 49.44 -24.43
CA MET A 1 2.78 48.99 -23.31
C MET A 1 2.24 47.64 -22.88
N ASP A 2 2.87 46.57 -23.37
CA ASP A 2 2.40 45.20 -23.18
C ASP A 2 2.88 44.66 -21.84
N ARG A 3 1.93 44.38 -20.94
CA ARG A 3 2.14 43.58 -19.73
C ARG A 3 1.30 42.32 -19.89
N ASN A 4 1.97 41.18 -20.03
CA ASN A 4 1.49 39.78 -19.84
C ASN A 4 1.96 38.84 -20.97
N GLY A 5 3.28 38.69 -21.12
CA GLY A 5 3.88 37.57 -21.83
C GLY A 5 4.60 36.66 -20.85
N ASN A 6 4.05 35.49 -20.57
CA ASN A 6 4.84 34.38 -20.01
C ASN A 6 5.91 34.02 -21.06
N PRO A 7 7.21 34.13 -20.77
CA PRO A 7 8.26 33.96 -21.78
C PRO A 7 8.41 32.52 -22.26
N PHE A 8 7.75 31.56 -21.62
CA PHE A 8 7.97 30.15 -21.91
C PHE A 8 6.98 29.54 -22.91
N PHE A 9 5.79 30.13 -23.14
CA PHE A 9 4.83 29.61 -24.14
C PHE A 9 3.92 30.71 -24.70
N LYS A 10 3.98 30.95 -26.01
CA LYS A 10 2.98 31.70 -26.79
C LYS A 10 2.30 30.75 -27.76
N THR A 11 1.18 30.16 -27.36
CA THR A 11 0.39 29.30 -28.26
C THR A 11 -0.37 30.19 -29.23
N VAL A 12 0.01 30.19 -30.51
CA VAL A 12 -0.86 30.71 -31.58
C VAL A 12 -1.90 29.64 -31.90
N ASN A 13 -3.18 29.99 -31.79
CA ASN A 13 -4.31 29.07 -32.01
C ASN A 13 -4.37 28.45 -33.42
N ASN A 14 -3.48 28.82 -34.34
CA ASN A 14 -3.34 28.25 -35.68
C ASN A 14 -2.26 27.15 -35.78
N GLY A 15 -1.53 26.81 -34.71
CA GLY A 15 -0.39 25.88 -34.79
C GLY A 15 -0.74 24.40 -34.63
N TYR A 16 -1.99 24.06 -34.33
CA TYR A 16 -2.41 22.68 -34.10
C TYR A 16 -2.96 22.08 -35.40
N GLY A 17 -2.18 21.21 -36.04
CA GLY A 17 -2.65 20.42 -37.18
C GLY A 17 -2.15 20.82 -38.56
N GLU A 18 -1.09 21.62 -38.68
CA GLU A 18 -0.38 21.72 -39.97
C GLU A 18 0.28 20.37 -40.28
N SER A 19 -0.42 19.62 -41.12
CA SER A 19 0.01 18.38 -41.73
C SER A 19 1.38 18.53 -42.38
N TRP A 20 2.20 17.50 -42.20
CA TRP A 20 3.51 17.19 -42.82
C TRP A 20 3.71 17.62 -44.30
N GLN A 21 2.64 17.94 -45.04
CA GLN A 21 2.73 18.58 -46.37
C GLN A 21 3.26 20.03 -46.36
N ALA A 22 3.25 20.75 -45.23
CA ALA A 22 3.78 22.12 -45.14
C ALA A 22 5.32 22.18 -45.12
N SER A 23 6.02 21.05 -44.92
CA SER A 23 7.49 21.02 -44.76
C SER A 23 8.28 20.93 -46.06
N GLY A 24 7.65 21.04 -47.23
CA GLY A 24 8.35 21.03 -48.52
C GLY A 24 9.21 19.78 -48.77
N GLY A 25 8.91 18.66 -48.10
CA GLY A 25 9.68 17.42 -48.20
C GLY A 25 10.83 17.27 -47.20
N VAL A 26 10.99 18.18 -46.24
CA VAL A 26 12.00 18.06 -45.17
C VAL A 26 11.42 17.25 -44.00
N ASP A 27 12.20 16.30 -43.49
CA ASP A 27 11.84 15.47 -42.33
C ASP A 27 11.60 16.38 -41.10
N PRO A 28 10.40 16.38 -40.51
CA PRO A 28 10.04 17.27 -39.41
C PRO A 28 10.93 17.13 -38.17
N ARG A 29 11.70 16.03 -38.05
CA ARG A 29 12.73 15.86 -37.02
C ARG A 29 13.88 16.86 -37.10
N HIS A 30 14.08 17.50 -38.26
CA HIS A 30 15.18 18.43 -38.52
C HIS A 30 14.71 19.89 -38.60
N MET A 31 13.41 20.16 -38.47
CA MET A 31 12.85 21.51 -38.67
C MET A 31 12.67 22.33 -37.39
N GLN A 32 12.70 21.69 -36.21
CA GLN A 32 12.67 22.37 -34.91
C GLN A 32 13.56 21.61 -33.93
N GLU A 33 14.27 22.33 -33.04
CA GLU A 33 14.95 21.75 -31.88
C GLU A 33 13.96 20.87 -31.12
N THR A 34 14.02 19.56 -31.37
CA THR A 34 13.16 18.60 -30.68
C THR A 34 13.65 18.58 -29.24
N PRO A 35 12.85 19.00 -28.25
CA PRO A 35 13.31 19.07 -26.87
C PRO A 35 13.79 17.70 -26.40
N GLU A 36 14.95 17.65 -25.77
CA GLU A 36 15.43 16.39 -25.22
C GLU A 36 14.51 15.93 -24.08
N TYR A 37 14.42 14.62 -23.86
CA TYR A 37 13.61 14.05 -22.76
C TYR A 37 14.00 14.62 -21.38
N LYS A 38 15.27 14.99 -21.22
CA LYS A 38 15.78 15.64 -20.01
C LYS A 38 15.12 17.01 -19.81
N ASP A 39 15.06 17.84 -20.85
CA ASP A 39 14.44 19.16 -20.79
C ASP A 39 12.94 19.10 -20.51
N LEU A 40 12.26 18.07 -21.05
CA LEU A 40 10.86 17.80 -20.73
C LEU A 40 10.67 17.44 -19.25
N GLY A 41 11.53 16.59 -18.69
CA GLY A 41 11.49 16.22 -17.28
C GLY A 41 11.74 17.40 -16.34
N GLU A 42 12.71 18.27 -16.66
CA GLU A 42 13.00 19.48 -15.88
C GLU A 42 11.84 20.49 -15.95
N ARG A 43 11.22 20.66 -17.12
CA ARG A 43 10.03 21.52 -17.29
C ARG A 43 8.84 21.00 -16.51
N GLU A 44 8.59 19.69 -16.52
CA GLU A 44 7.51 19.08 -15.72
C GLU A 44 7.74 19.25 -14.22
N LEU A 45 8.98 19.08 -13.76
CA LEU A 45 9.32 19.28 -12.35
C LEU A 45 9.10 20.74 -11.92
N ALA A 46 9.54 21.68 -12.77
CA ALA A 46 9.31 23.11 -12.54
C ALA A 46 7.81 23.45 -12.50
N LEU A 47 7.00 22.86 -13.37
CA LEU A 47 5.55 23.01 -13.39
C LEU A 47 4.90 22.44 -12.13
N LYS A 48 5.30 21.24 -11.68
CA LYS A 48 4.78 20.64 -10.45
C LYS A 48 5.09 21.51 -9.23
N ASN A 49 6.30 22.09 -9.19
CA ASN A 49 6.69 23.00 -8.13
C ASN A 49 5.88 24.31 -8.16
N SER A 50 5.68 24.92 -9.33
CA SER A 50 4.88 26.14 -9.44
C SER A 50 3.41 25.92 -9.08
N LEU A 51 2.83 24.79 -9.50
CA LEU A 51 1.46 24.39 -9.12
C LEU A 51 1.32 24.20 -7.60
N ARG A 52 2.33 23.63 -6.95
CA ARG A 52 2.34 23.47 -5.48
C ARG A 52 2.36 24.83 -4.79
N THR A 53 3.22 25.75 -5.23
CA THR A 53 3.28 27.11 -4.68
C THR A 53 1.96 27.85 -4.88
N TYR A 54 1.39 27.80 -6.09
CA TYR A 54 0.10 28.41 -6.39
C TYR A 54 -1.02 27.85 -5.51
N LYS A 55 -1.07 26.52 -5.31
CA LYS A 55 -2.03 25.89 -4.40
C LYS A 55 -1.88 26.40 -2.96
N HIS A 56 -0.65 26.60 -2.49
CA HIS A 56 -0.41 27.14 -1.15
C HIS A 56 -0.84 28.60 -1.02
N GLU A 57 -0.65 29.42 -2.05
CA GLU A 57 -1.14 30.81 -2.09
C GLU A 57 -2.67 30.87 -2.08
N VAL A 58 -3.33 30.08 -2.92
CA VAL A 58 -4.80 30.00 -2.95
C VAL A 58 -5.37 29.52 -1.62
N LEU A 59 -4.76 28.51 -0.97
CA LEU A 59 -5.19 28.04 0.34
C LEU A 59 -4.97 29.09 1.45
N LYS A 60 -3.96 29.94 1.31
CA LYS A 60 -3.71 31.05 2.23
C LYS A 60 -4.76 32.14 2.05
N GLU A 61 -5.08 32.51 0.81
CA GLU A 61 -6.13 33.47 0.49
C GLU A 61 -7.51 32.99 0.96
N MET A 62 -7.87 31.73 0.71
CA MET A 62 -9.11 31.12 1.21
C MET A 62 -9.18 31.09 2.75
N ARG A 63 -8.03 31.02 3.44
CA ARG A 63 -7.97 31.13 4.90
C ARG A 63 -8.19 32.56 5.37
N GLU A 64 -7.57 33.55 4.71
CA GLU A 64 -7.71 34.98 5.03
C GLU A 64 -9.13 35.48 4.76
N ASN A 65 -9.78 34.98 3.70
CA ASN A 65 -11.17 35.26 3.36
C ASN A 65 -12.19 34.49 4.21
N GLY A 66 -11.74 33.60 5.11
CA GLY A 66 -12.61 32.84 6.01
C GLY A 66 -13.40 31.71 5.36
N GLU A 67 -13.10 31.37 4.10
CA GLU A 67 -13.75 30.27 3.36
C GLU A 67 -13.22 28.88 3.78
N LEU A 68 -12.02 28.84 4.36
CA LEU A 68 -11.40 27.61 4.85
C LEU A 68 -11.62 27.44 6.36
N ASP A 69 -12.43 26.45 6.76
CA ASP A 69 -12.69 26.12 8.17
C ASP A 69 -11.47 25.47 8.84
N THR A 70 -10.59 26.33 9.34
CA THR A 70 -9.39 25.92 10.08
C THR A 70 -9.69 25.33 11.47
N GLN A 71 -10.87 25.63 12.04
CA GLN A 71 -11.25 25.17 13.38
C GLN A 71 -11.69 23.70 13.37
N ILE A 72 -12.43 23.28 12.34
CA ILE A 72 -12.82 21.88 12.16
C ILE A 72 -11.58 21.01 11.88
N TYR A 73 -10.62 21.50 11.10
CA TYR A 73 -9.42 20.73 10.78
C TYR A 73 -8.56 20.43 12.02
N GLU A 74 -8.35 21.43 12.89
CA GLU A 74 -7.61 21.21 14.14
C GLU A 74 -8.36 20.28 15.09
N ARG A 75 -9.70 20.40 15.17
CA ARG A 75 -10.53 19.48 15.96
C ARG A 75 -10.43 18.04 15.44
N ILE A 76 -10.56 17.81 14.14
CA ILE A 76 -10.44 16.47 13.54
C ILE A 76 -9.04 15.90 13.74
N LYS A 77 -7.99 16.72 13.56
CA LYS A 77 -6.61 16.29 13.76
C LYS A 77 -6.35 15.91 15.22
N ASN A 78 -6.91 16.67 16.15
CA ASN A 78 -6.82 16.35 17.58
C ASN A 78 -7.59 15.07 17.90
N ASP A 79 -8.82 14.91 17.39
CA ASP A 79 -9.63 13.69 17.59
C ASP A 79 -9.00 12.43 16.98
N MET A 80 -8.26 12.56 15.87
CA MET A 80 -7.48 11.46 15.28
C MET A 80 -6.25 11.09 16.14
N ASN A 81 -5.60 12.08 16.76
CA ASN A 81 -4.42 11.88 17.59
C ASN A 81 -4.77 11.41 19.01
N VAL A 82 -6.01 11.60 19.45
CA VAL A 82 -6.53 10.94 20.65
C VAL A 82 -6.59 9.45 20.35
N ALA A 83 -5.51 8.74 20.68
CA ALA A 83 -5.48 7.31 20.70
C ALA A 83 -6.65 6.84 21.56
N LYS A 84 -7.74 6.40 20.91
CA LYS A 84 -8.88 5.79 21.57
C LYS A 84 -8.35 4.52 22.22
N LYS A 85 -7.91 4.63 23.48
CA LYS A 85 -7.63 3.47 24.32
C LYS A 85 -8.92 2.67 24.28
N SER A 86 -8.91 1.53 23.59
CA SER A 86 -10.04 0.62 23.59
C SER A 86 -10.26 0.23 25.05
N SER A 87 -11.26 0.85 25.68
CA SER A 87 -11.61 0.65 27.09
C SER A 87 -12.15 -0.76 27.36
N VAL A 88 -12.33 -1.55 26.31
CA VAL A 88 -12.64 -2.96 26.40
C VAL A 88 -11.36 -3.71 26.71
N ILE A 89 -11.14 -3.95 28.00
CA ILE A 89 -10.16 -4.94 28.46
C ILE A 89 -10.61 -6.28 27.87
N PRO A 90 -9.84 -6.91 26.96
CA PRO A 90 -10.20 -8.21 26.43
C PRO A 90 -10.27 -9.20 27.59
N LYS A 91 -11.40 -9.92 27.71
CA LYS A 91 -11.52 -10.96 28.71
C LYS A 91 -10.57 -12.10 28.34
N ASP A 92 -9.78 -12.55 29.31
CA ASP A 92 -8.92 -13.72 29.11
C ASP A 92 -9.75 -14.96 28.76
N PHE A 93 -9.17 -15.82 27.92
CA PHE A 93 -9.80 -17.07 27.53
C PHE A 93 -9.99 -17.97 28.77
N PRO A 94 -11.16 -18.61 28.96
CA PRO A 94 -11.59 -19.13 30.27
C PRO A 94 -10.90 -20.41 30.77
N GLY A 95 -9.82 -20.88 30.13
CA GLY A 95 -9.09 -22.04 30.63
C GLY A 95 -7.82 -22.37 29.84
N ALA A 96 -6.82 -22.90 30.54
CA ALA A 96 -5.66 -23.52 29.90
C ALA A 96 -6.03 -24.89 29.31
N ARG A 97 -5.27 -25.37 28.31
CA ARG A 97 -5.49 -26.69 27.68
C ARG A 97 -5.59 -27.82 28.71
N ASP A 98 -4.73 -27.78 29.72
CA ASP A 98 -4.60 -28.83 30.74
C ASP A 98 -5.80 -28.88 31.70
N GLU A 99 -6.57 -27.80 31.79
CA GLU A 99 -7.75 -27.69 32.66
C GLU A 99 -9.04 -28.16 31.97
N MET A 100 -9.02 -28.35 30.65
CA MET A 100 -10.17 -28.79 29.87
C MET A 100 -10.44 -30.28 30.09
N LYS A 101 -11.41 -30.60 30.94
CA LYS A 101 -11.91 -31.97 31.13
C LYS A 101 -12.96 -32.30 30.08
N TYR A 102 -12.72 -33.34 29.29
CA TYR A 102 -13.67 -33.87 28.32
C TYR A 102 -14.44 -35.03 28.94
N PRO A 103 -15.79 -35.05 28.87
CA PRO A 103 -16.58 -36.15 29.42
C PRO A 103 -16.28 -37.45 28.67
N GLU A 104 -16.26 -38.56 29.41
CA GLU A 104 -16.19 -39.88 28.79
C GLU A 104 -17.48 -40.16 28.01
N PRO A 105 -17.39 -40.70 26.79
CA PRO A 105 -18.56 -40.99 25.99
C PRO A 105 -19.44 -42.07 26.63
N GLY A 106 -20.74 -41.77 26.78
CA GLY A 106 -21.69 -42.67 27.46
C GLY A 106 -22.03 -43.97 26.70
N LEU A 107 -21.57 -44.13 25.45
CA LEU A 107 -21.79 -45.33 24.64
C LEU A 107 -20.43 -45.89 24.21
N ASN A 108 -20.30 -47.22 24.13
CA ASN A 108 -19.09 -47.91 23.70
C ASN A 108 -18.73 -47.55 22.23
N ILE A 109 -17.96 -46.48 22.05
CA ILE A 109 -17.43 -45.99 20.75
C ILE A 109 -16.53 -47.03 20.04
N GLY A 110 -16.14 -48.11 20.72
CA GLY A 110 -15.25 -49.14 20.19
C GLY A 110 -15.80 -49.97 19.03
N ASN A 111 -17.13 -50.02 18.81
CA ASN A 111 -17.68 -50.79 17.70
C ASN A 111 -17.81 -49.94 16.43
N LEU A 112 -16.88 -50.15 15.50
CA LEU A 112 -16.81 -49.48 14.19
C LEU A 112 -18.08 -49.65 13.35
N LEU A 113 -18.85 -50.71 13.56
CA LEU A 113 -20.08 -51.01 12.81
C LEU A 113 -21.28 -50.13 13.23
N TYR A 114 -21.22 -49.51 14.41
CA TYR A 114 -22.32 -48.69 14.95
C TYR A 114 -21.95 -47.20 15.07
N ARG A 115 -20.96 -46.74 14.31
CA ARG A 115 -20.60 -45.32 14.26
C ARG A 115 -21.66 -44.54 13.50
N THR A 116 -22.38 -43.68 14.20
CA THR A 116 -23.28 -42.70 13.57
C THR A 116 -22.52 -41.41 13.26
N SER A 117 -22.97 -40.63 12.27
CA SER A 117 -22.35 -39.35 11.91
C SER A 117 -22.26 -38.36 13.08
N ASN A 118 -23.18 -38.48 14.04
CA ASN A 118 -23.24 -37.62 15.22
C ASN A 118 -22.21 -37.99 16.30
N MET A 119 -21.60 -39.18 16.23
CA MET A 119 -20.58 -39.62 17.21
C MET A 119 -19.22 -38.96 17.00
N GLY A 120 -18.99 -38.24 15.90
CA GLY A 120 -17.74 -37.52 15.66
C GLY A 120 -17.65 -36.15 16.35
N TYR A 121 -18.76 -35.61 16.83
CA TYR A 121 -18.76 -34.33 17.53
C TYR A 121 -18.17 -34.49 18.94
N GLY A 122 -17.21 -33.63 19.31
CA GLY A 122 -16.59 -33.63 20.63
C GLY A 122 -15.56 -34.74 20.88
N THR A 123 -15.28 -35.62 19.91
CA THR A 123 -14.21 -36.63 20.03
C THR A 123 -12.82 -36.06 19.79
N THR A 124 -12.72 -35.04 18.93
CA THR A 124 -11.45 -34.37 18.64
C THR A 124 -11.16 -33.33 19.73
N LYS A 125 -10.08 -33.53 20.47
CA LYS A 125 -9.60 -32.56 21.45
C LYS A 125 -8.85 -31.45 20.70
N PRO A 126 -9.17 -30.16 20.92
CA PRO A 126 -8.41 -29.04 20.38
C PRO A 126 -6.92 -29.13 20.73
N SER A 127 -6.07 -28.74 19.78
CA SER A 127 -4.64 -28.57 19.98
C SER A 127 -4.31 -27.16 20.49
N ASP A 128 -3.08 -26.93 20.95
CA ASP A 128 -2.65 -25.60 21.41
C ASP A 128 -2.70 -24.53 20.30
N GLN A 129 -2.63 -24.95 19.03
CA GLN A 129 -2.72 -24.06 17.87
C GLN A 129 -4.15 -23.60 17.61
N ASP A 130 -5.14 -24.36 18.08
CA ASP A 130 -6.56 -24.03 17.95
C ASP A 130 -7.02 -23.02 19.02
N LEU A 131 -6.15 -22.71 20.00
CA LEU A 131 -6.40 -21.71 21.04
C LEU A 131 -5.98 -20.30 20.57
N PRO A 132 -6.71 -19.25 20.98
CA PRO A 132 -6.49 -17.87 20.51
C PRO A 132 -5.14 -17.23 20.95
N ASN A 133 -4.32 -17.95 21.73
CA ASN A 133 -3.02 -17.51 22.21
C ASN A 133 -1.82 -18.00 21.36
N PHE A 134 -2.07 -18.63 20.21
CA PHE A 134 -1.02 -19.13 19.29
C PHE A 134 0.06 -18.08 18.97
N THR A 135 -0.34 -16.81 18.82
CA THR A 135 0.58 -15.71 18.47
C THR A 135 1.65 -15.41 19.53
N LYS A 136 1.45 -15.84 20.79
CA LYS A 136 2.44 -15.67 21.87
C LYS A 136 3.65 -16.59 21.74
N GLN A 137 3.54 -17.68 20.98
CA GLN A 137 4.64 -18.62 20.77
C GLN A 137 5.67 -18.11 19.76
N PHE A 138 5.29 -17.16 18.90
CA PHE A 138 6.25 -16.49 18.05
C PHE A 138 7.11 -15.56 18.91
N LEU A 139 8.42 -15.69 18.77
CA LEU A 139 9.39 -14.73 19.28
C LEU A 139 9.21 -13.43 18.50
N GLY A 140 8.15 -12.66 18.79
CA GLY A 140 7.89 -11.40 18.11
C GLY A 140 9.10 -10.47 18.17
N GLY A 141 9.36 -9.72 17.11
CA GLY A 141 10.50 -8.83 17.03
C GLY A 141 11.04 -8.69 15.62
N ASN A 142 12.06 -7.84 15.46
CA ASN A 142 12.81 -7.74 14.22
C ASN A 142 13.80 -8.91 14.17
N PHE A 143 13.55 -9.90 13.31
CA PHE A 143 14.46 -11.03 13.15
C PHE A 143 15.68 -10.58 12.34
N HIS A 144 16.85 -10.61 12.97
CA HIS A 144 18.10 -10.43 12.27
C HIS A 144 18.44 -11.74 11.55
N ASP A 145 18.37 -11.71 10.22
CA ASP A 145 18.85 -12.82 9.40
C ASP A 145 20.38 -12.86 9.46
N THR A 146 20.92 -13.75 10.30
CA THR A 146 22.36 -14.04 10.39
C THR A 146 22.75 -15.21 9.48
N GLY A 147 21.87 -15.63 8.56
CA GLY A 147 22.15 -16.70 7.62
C GLY A 147 23.23 -16.29 6.61
N LEU A 148 24.21 -17.17 6.39
CA LEU A 148 25.08 -17.07 5.21
C LEU A 148 24.30 -17.53 3.99
N ASN A 149 24.32 -16.75 2.90
CA ASN A 149 23.74 -17.19 1.64
C ASN A 149 24.63 -18.27 1.01
N THR A 150 24.22 -19.54 1.20
CA THR A 150 24.90 -20.71 0.64
C THR A 150 24.25 -21.23 -0.64
N ASN A 151 23.28 -20.51 -1.20
CA ASN A 151 22.58 -20.95 -2.39
C ASN A 151 23.50 -20.83 -3.60
N LYS A 152 23.77 -21.95 -4.28
CA LYS A 152 24.37 -21.94 -5.62
C LYS A 152 23.39 -21.26 -6.57
N THR A 153 23.83 -20.27 -7.33
CA THR A 153 22.99 -19.57 -8.31
C THR A 153 22.71 -20.50 -9.49
N PRO A 154 21.49 -21.03 -9.68
CA PRO A 154 21.22 -21.89 -10.82
C PRO A 154 21.12 -21.05 -12.08
N SER A 155 21.87 -21.42 -13.10
CA SER A 155 21.77 -20.84 -14.44
C SER A 155 20.44 -21.24 -15.07
N ARG A 156 19.75 -20.26 -15.67
CA ARG A 156 18.47 -20.50 -16.36
C ARG A 156 18.64 -21.15 -17.74
N VAL A 157 19.88 -21.30 -18.20
CA VAL A 157 20.22 -21.73 -19.57
C VAL A 157 20.93 -23.08 -19.58
N HIS A 158 21.72 -23.41 -18.56
CA HIS A 158 22.55 -24.61 -18.55
C HIS A 158 22.45 -25.37 -17.23
N MET A 159 21.28 -25.95 -16.98
CA MET A 159 20.99 -26.84 -15.83
C MET A 159 22.03 -27.96 -15.63
N ASN A 160 22.72 -28.38 -16.69
CA ASN A 160 23.65 -29.52 -16.65
C ASN A 160 25.04 -29.18 -16.07
N TYR A 161 25.39 -27.89 -15.91
CA TYR A 161 26.71 -27.47 -15.40
C TYR A 161 26.68 -26.89 -13.99
N ASP A 162 25.50 -26.72 -13.40
CA ASP A 162 25.34 -26.28 -12.01
C ASP A 162 25.25 -27.51 -11.08
N GLN A 163 26.40 -28.13 -10.77
CA GLN A 163 26.54 -29.13 -9.70
C GLN A 163 27.09 -28.51 -8.42
#